data_AF-A0A1Y3PQG5-F1
#
_entry.id   AF-A0A1Y3PQG5-F1
#
_cell.length_a   1.000
_cell.length_b   1.000
_cell.length_c   1.000
_cell.angle_alpha   90.00
_cell.angle_beta   90.00
_cell.angle_gamma   90.00
#
_symmetry.space_group_name_H-M   'P 1'
#
loop_
_entity.id
_entity.type
_entity.pdbx_description
1 polymer ?
#
loop_
_entity_poly.entity_id
_entity_poly.type
_entity_poly.pdbx_seq_one_letter_code
_entity_poly.pdbx_strand_id
1 'polypeptide(L)'
;MEQLTLIFSLLALLISVAAYFRVQKEFKVHEQKVAASLETVLDELEAENRRFIQALQNLHQETLRQQEETQDAPPPSHLSQYQETAGQQETITEQGTASTFQHLLKEVLAMKQQGKSDAEIARQMNRGVGEIQFILQSAAYQQRKRT
;
A
#
# COMPACT_ATOMS: atom_id res chain seq x y z
N MET A 1 53.97 -15.79 -36.83
CA MET A 1 52.49 -15.81 -36.92
C MET A 1 51.84 -16.02 -35.54
N GLU A 2 52.34 -16.94 -34.71
CA GLU A 2 51.76 -17.23 -33.39
C GLU A 2 51.91 -16.11 -32.35
N GLN A 3 53.04 -15.39 -32.31
CA GLN A 3 53.19 -14.27 -31.38
C GLN A 3 52.25 -13.09 -31.69
N LEU A 4 51.98 -12.85 -32.98
CA LEU A 4 51.10 -11.76 -33.41
C LEU A 4 49.65 -12.04 -32.98
N THR A 5 49.18 -13.28 -33.16
CA THR A 5 47.84 -13.72 -32.73
C THR A 5 47.66 -13.65 -31.21
N LEU A 6 48.71 -14.00 -30.45
CA LEU A 6 48.71 -13.89 -28.99
C LEU A 6 48.59 -12.42 -28.54
N ILE A 7 49.33 -11.51 -29.17
CA ILE A 7 49.24 -10.06 -28.90
C ILE A 7 47.85 -9.51 -29.24
N PHE A 8 47.26 -9.90 -30.37
CA PHE A 8 45.91 -9.49 -30.73
C PHE A 8 44.86 -10.02 -29.75
N SER A 9 45.00 -11.26 -29.28
CA SER A 9 44.09 -11.83 -28.29
C SER A 9 44.19 -11.12 -26.94
N LEU A 10 45.39 -10.72 -26.52
CA LEU A 10 45.63 -9.96 -25.29
C LEU A 10 45.01 -8.56 -25.39
N LEU A 11 45.17 -7.88 -26.52
CA LEU A 11 44.56 -6.58 -26.79
C LEU A 11 43.03 -6.65 -26.78
N ALA A 12 42.45 -7.67 -27.43
CA ALA A 12 41.01 -7.90 -27.43
C ALA A 12 40.49 -8.12 -26.00
N LEU A 13 41.19 -8.93 -25.20
CA LEU A 13 40.84 -9.16 -23.79
C LEU A 13 40.87 -7.87 -22.98
N LEU A 14 41.91 -7.04 -23.13
CA LEU A 14 42.02 -5.76 -22.43
C LEU A 14 40.89 -4.80 -22.80
N ILE A 15 40.50 -4.75 -24.07
CA ILE A 15 39.37 -3.94 -24.55
C ILE A 15 38.06 -4.45 -23.95
N SER A 16 37.82 -5.76 -23.95
CA SER A 16 36.63 -6.37 -23.36
C SER A 16 36.53 -6.10 -21.85
N VAL A 17 37.65 -6.20 -21.13
CA VAL A 17 37.71 -5.90 -19.69
C VAL A 17 37.41 -4.41 -19.43
N ALA A 18 37.99 -3.50 -20.22
CA ALA A 18 37.72 -2.06 -20.10
C ALA A 18 36.25 -1.72 -20.40
N ALA A 19 35.64 -2.35 -21.40
CA ALA A 19 34.21 -2.22 -21.70
C ALA A 19 33.35 -2.73 -20.55
N TYR A 20 33.68 -3.90 -19.97
CA TYR A 20 32.99 -4.45 -18.81
C TYR A 20 33.01 -3.49 -17.61
N PHE A 21 34.17 -2.91 -17.29
CA PHE A 21 34.29 -1.93 -16.21
C PHE A 21 33.48 -0.65 -16.46
N ARG A 22 33.37 -0.18 -17.71
CA ARG A 22 32.50 0.96 -18.05
C ARG A 22 31.03 0.66 -17.78
N VAL A 23 30.53 -0.48 -18.25
CA VAL A 23 29.14 -0.89 -18.05
C VAL A 23 28.82 -1.04 -16.56
N GLN A 24 29.72 -1.66 -15.80
CA GLN A 24 29.60 -1.78 -14.34
C GLN A 24 29.48 -0.42 -13.64
N LYS A 25 30.24 0.59 -14.09
CA LYS A 25 30.19 1.93 -13.52
C LYS A 25 28.86 2.62 -13.81
N GLU A 26 28.36 2.52 -15.04
CA GLU A 26 27.07 3.11 -15.42
C GLU A 26 25.91 2.45 -14.67
N PHE A 27 25.95 1.14 -14.48
CA PHE A 27 24.94 0.39 -13.72
C PHE A 27 24.87 0.87 -12.26
N LYS A 28 26.01 1.00 -11.58
CA LYS A 28 26.07 1.51 -10.20
C LYS A 28 25.54 2.93 -10.07
N VAL A 29 25.82 3.80 -11.05
CA VAL A 29 25.30 5.17 -11.07
C VAL A 29 23.78 5.18 -11.25
N HIS A 30 23.22 4.31 -12.09
CA HIS A 30 21.77 4.17 -12.24
C HIS A 30 21.10 3.64 -10.97
N GLU A 31 21.70 2.63 -10.33
CA GLU A 31 21.19 2.07 -9.07
C GLU A 31 21.12 3.15 -7.97
N GLN A 32 22.17 3.97 -7.83
CA GLN A 32 22.18 5.09 -6.88
C GLN A 32 21.12 6.15 -7.20
N LYS A 33 20.92 6.48 -8.48
CA LYS A 33 19.88 7.43 -8.89
C LYS A 33 18.48 6.92 -8.59
N VAL A 34 18.22 5.63 -8.83
CA VAL A 34 16.94 4.99 -8.52
C VAL A 34 16.71 4.98 -7.02
N ALA A 35 17.71 4.62 -6.22
CA ALA A 35 17.61 4.64 -4.75
C ALA A 35 17.29 6.05 -4.22
N ALA A 36 18.00 7.08 -4.68
CA ALA A 36 17.73 8.47 -4.28
C ALA A 36 16.35 8.96 -4.72
N SER A 37 15.89 8.55 -5.92
CA SER A 37 14.55 8.87 -6.40
C SER A 37 13.48 8.19 -5.55
N LEU A 38 13.71 6.96 -5.10
CA LEU A 38 12.78 6.22 -4.25
C LEU A 38 12.66 6.87 -2.87
N GLU A 39 13.80 7.27 -2.29
CA GLU A 39 13.85 7.98 -1.02
C GLU A 39 13.08 9.31 -1.08
N THR A 40 13.24 10.07 -2.16
CA THR A 40 12.49 11.31 -2.40
C THR A 40 10.98 11.06 -2.46
N VAL A 41 10.54 10.02 -3.16
CA VAL A 41 9.12 9.66 -3.26
C VAL A 41 8.56 9.21 -1.92
N LEU A 42 9.34 8.46 -1.14
CA LEU A 42 8.93 8.01 0.20
C LEU A 42 8.75 9.20 1.15
N ASP A 43 9.68 10.15 1.13
CA ASP A 43 9.59 11.37 1.94
C ASP A 43 8.37 12.23 1.56
N GLU A 44 8.10 12.36 0.27
CA GLU A 44 6.94 13.09 -0.24
C GLU A 44 5.63 12.42 0.17
N LEU A 45 5.55 11.09 0.04
CA LEU A 45 4.38 10.31 0.47
C LEU A 45 4.15 10.41 1.97
N GLU A 46 5.21 10.39 2.78
CA GLU A 46 5.10 10.54 4.23
C GLU A 46 4.61 11.95 4.61
N ALA A 47 5.11 12.99 3.91
CA ALA A 47 4.64 14.35 4.10
C ALA A 47 3.15 14.52 3.72
N GLU A 48 2.72 13.91 2.62
CA GLU A 48 1.32 13.93 2.19
C GLU A 48 0.41 13.19 3.18
N ASN A 49 0.83 12.02 3.67
CA ASN A 49 0.10 11.26 4.67
C ASN A 49 -0.10 12.07 5.97
N ARG A 50 0.96 12.76 6.44
CA ARG A 50 0.85 13.67 7.60
C ARG A 50 -0.18 14.78 7.37
N ARG A 51 -0.20 15.40 6.19
CA ARG A 51 -1.18 16.45 5.85
C ARG A 51 -2.60 15.90 5.82
N PHE A 52 -2.79 14.70 5.27
CA PHE A 52 -4.09 14.04 5.23
C PHE A 52 -4.62 13.76 6.64
N ILE A 53 -3.79 13.21 7.53
CA ILE A 53 -4.15 12.96 8.93
C ILE A 53 -4.54 14.27 9.63
N GLN A 54 -3.76 15.34 9.44
CA GLN A 54 -4.08 16.65 10.01
C GLN A 54 -5.41 17.20 9.49
N ALA A 55 -5.68 17.06 8.19
CA ALA A 55 -6.94 17.50 7.60
C ALA A 55 -8.14 16.73 8.20
N LEU A 56 -8.00 15.42 8.38
CA LEU A 56 -9.04 14.60 9.04
C LEU A 56 -9.26 15.01 10.50
N GLN A 57 -8.19 15.29 11.25
CA GLN A 57 -8.30 15.74 12.64
C GLN A 57 -9.02 17.09 12.73
N ASN A 58 -8.66 18.04 11.87
CA ASN A 58 -9.33 19.35 11.81
C ASN A 58 -10.81 19.21 11.44
N LEU A 59 -11.13 18.37 10.44
CA LEU A 59 -12.51 18.11 10.05
C LEU A 59 -13.33 17.48 11.18
N HIS A 60 -12.74 16.51 11.90
CA HIS A 60 -13.38 15.88 13.04
C HIS A 60 -13.64 16.87 14.17
N GLN A 61 -12.67 17.74 14.47
CA GLN A 61 -12.82 18.77 15.49
C GLN A 61 -13.88 19.81 15.12
N GLU A 62 -13.95 20.20 13.85
CA GLU A 62 -14.99 21.08 13.33
C GLU A 62 -16.38 20.44 13.43
N THR A 63 -16.48 19.15 13.12
CA THR A 63 -17.74 18.38 13.23
C THR A 63 -18.23 18.33 14.69
N LEU A 64 -17.31 18.14 15.65
CA LEU A 64 -17.63 18.16 17.08
C LEU A 64 -18.08 19.54 17.55
N ARG A 65 -17.42 20.62 17.10
CA ARG A 65 -17.84 21.99 17.43
C ARG A 65 -19.25 22.31 16.93
N GLN A 66 -19.58 21.90 15.70
CA GLN A 66 -20.91 22.12 15.14
C GLN A 66 -22.01 21.32 15.87
N GLN A 67 -21.67 20.16 16.46
CA GLN A 67 -22.60 19.42 17.32
C GLN A 67 -22.85 20.09 18.67
N GLU A 68 -21.87 20.78 19.26
CA GLU A 68 -22.05 21.54 20.51
C GLU A 68 -22.90 22.81 20.32
N GLU A 69 -22.84 23.46 19.15
CA GLU A 69 -23.58 24.71 18.89
C GLU A 69 -25.09 24.51 18.61
N THR A 70 -25.56 23.27 18.47
CA THR A 70 -26.96 22.96 18.07
C THR A 70 -27.83 22.43 19.25
N GLN A 71 -27.33 22.42 20.49
CA GLN A 71 -28.05 21.84 21.65
C GLN A 71 -29.16 22.71 22.28
N ASP A 72 -29.42 23.93 21.80
CA ASP A 72 -30.39 24.85 22.43
C ASP A 72 -31.69 25.08 21.60
N ALA A 73 -31.96 24.26 20.58
CA ALA A 73 -33.20 24.32 19.82
C ALA A 73 -33.92 22.96 19.81
N PRO A 74 -35.24 22.90 20.09
CA PRO A 74 -35.99 21.65 20.03
C PRO A 74 -35.91 21.06 18.60
N PRO A 75 -35.81 19.72 18.47
CA PRO A 75 -35.50 19.09 17.20
C PRO A 75 -36.63 19.35 16.17
N PRO A 76 -36.30 19.82 14.95
CA PRO A 76 -37.30 20.01 13.91
C PRO A 76 -37.87 18.65 13.47
N SER A 77 -39.20 18.55 13.51
CA SER A 77 -40.04 17.37 13.21
C SER A 77 -39.98 16.87 11.75
N HIS A 78 -38.95 17.24 10.98
CA HIS A 78 -38.80 16.87 9.58
C HIS A 78 -37.83 15.69 9.35
N LEU A 79 -37.14 15.24 10.41
CA LEU A 79 -36.18 14.14 10.34
C LEU A 79 -36.81 12.73 10.26
N SER A 80 -38.13 12.59 10.33
CA SER A 80 -38.80 11.29 10.18
C SER A 80 -38.81 10.78 8.73
N GLN A 81 -38.55 11.63 7.73
CA GLN A 81 -38.68 11.24 6.32
C GLN A 81 -37.40 10.63 5.71
N TYR A 82 -36.25 10.78 6.38
CA TYR A 82 -34.98 10.14 5.97
C TYR A 82 -34.62 8.90 6.81
N GLN A 83 -35.40 8.60 7.84
CA GLN A 83 -35.10 7.52 8.78
C GLN A 83 -35.52 6.12 8.28
N GLU A 84 -36.24 6.03 7.16
CA GLU A 84 -36.61 4.74 6.54
C GLU A 84 -35.57 4.22 5.53
N THR A 85 -34.58 5.01 5.11
CA THR A 85 -33.49 4.56 4.23
C THR A 85 -32.13 4.49 4.91
N ALA A 86 -31.99 4.97 6.15
CA ALA A 86 -30.76 4.97 6.93
C ALA A 86 -30.61 3.77 7.89
N GLY A 87 -31.34 2.67 7.66
CA GLY A 87 -31.27 1.46 8.48
C GLY A 87 -30.04 0.56 8.25
N GLN A 88 -29.03 0.97 7.47
CA GLN A 88 -27.87 0.11 7.16
C GLN A 88 -26.52 0.84 7.10
N GLN A 89 -26.35 1.97 7.77
CA GLN A 89 -25.01 2.52 8.02
C GLN A 89 -24.66 2.37 9.48
N GLU A 90 -24.09 1.20 9.78
CA GLU A 90 -23.45 0.90 11.05
C GLU A 90 -22.33 1.92 11.31
N THR A 91 -22.45 2.54 12.47
CA THR A 91 -21.45 3.33 13.17
C THR A 91 -20.06 2.69 13.12
N ILE A 92 -19.15 3.25 12.31
CA ILE A 92 -17.73 2.87 12.31
C ILE A 92 -17.07 3.51 13.54
N THR A 93 -17.17 2.81 14.67
CA THR A 93 -16.22 2.91 15.78
C THR A 93 -14.91 2.24 15.35
N GLU A 94 -13.76 2.67 15.86
CA GLU A 94 -12.43 2.08 15.54
C GLU A 94 -12.32 0.57 15.85
N GLN A 95 -13.29 -0.01 16.57
CA GLN A 95 -13.45 -1.46 16.74
C GLN A 95 -14.07 -2.16 15.51
N GLY A 96 -14.85 -1.44 14.70
CA GLY A 96 -15.53 -1.94 13.50
C GLY A 96 -14.61 -2.13 12.28
N THR A 97 -13.57 -1.31 12.13
CA THR A 97 -12.58 -1.47 11.05
C THR A 97 -11.69 -2.70 11.29
N ALA A 98 -11.29 -2.94 12.53
CA ALA A 98 -10.54 -4.12 12.92
C ALA A 98 -11.36 -5.41 12.74
N SER A 99 -12.66 -5.39 13.05
CA SER A 99 -13.55 -6.54 12.83
C SER A 99 -13.81 -6.78 11.33
N THR A 100 -13.96 -5.70 10.54
CA THR A 100 -14.13 -5.79 9.08
C THR A 100 -12.90 -6.39 8.42
N PHE A 101 -11.70 -5.95 8.80
CA PHE A 101 -10.47 -6.49 8.26
C PHE A 101 -10.25 -7.96 8.66
N GLN A 102 -10.57 -8.33 9.91
CA GLN A 102 -10.50 -9.72 10.35
C GLN A 102 -11.49 -10.62 9.61
N HIS A 103 -12.69 -10.13 9.33
CA HIS A 103 -13.67 -10.85 8.52
C HIS A 103 -13.15 -11.07 7.10
N LEU A 104 -12.64 -10.01 6.47
CA LEU A 104 -12.06 -10.05 5.14
C LEU A 104 -10.88 -11.02 5.06
N LEU A 105 -9.99 -10.99 6.04
CA LEU A 105 -8.86 -11.91 6.13
C LEU A 105 -9.31 -13.37 6.26
N LYS A 106 -10.30 -13.64 7.12
CA LYS A 106 -10.84 -14.98 7.32
C LYS A 106 -11.45 -15.53 6.02
N GLU A 107 -12.17 -14.70 5.28
CA GLU A 107 -12.79 -15.08 4.02
C GLU A 107 -11.75 -15.39 2.94
N VAL A 108 -10.74 -14.52 2.79
CA VAL A 108 -9.62 -14.73 1.86
C VAL A 108 -8.86 -16.01 2.19
N LEU A 109 -8.59 -16.28 3.47
CA LEU A 109 -7.92 -17.52 3.90
C LEU A 109 -8.77 -18.75 3.63
N ALA A 110 -10.09 -18.70 3.88
CA ALA A 110 -11.00 -19.80 3.59
C ALA A 110 -11.03 -20.13 2.08
N MET A 111 -11.08 -19.10 1.23
CA MET A 111 -11.00 -19.28 -0.22
C MET A 111 -9.63 -19.83 -0.66
N LYS A 112 -8.54 -19.41 -0.01
CA LYS A 112 -7.20 -19.95 -0.26
C LYS A 112 -7.09 -21.42 0.12
N GLN A 113 -7.70 -21.83 1.23
CA GLN A 113 -7.77 -23.24 1.67
C GLN A 113 -8.62 -24.11 0.72
N GLN A 114 -9.58 -23.51 0.02
CA GLN A 114 -10.34 -24.16 -1.06
C GLN A 114 -9.55 -24.30 -2.37
N GLY A 115 -8.28 -23.88 -2.40
CA GLY A 115 -7.41 -23.99 -3.57
C GLY A 115 -7.59 -22.89 -4.61
N LYS A 116 -8.33 -21.81 -4.30
CA LYS A 116 -8.53 -20.69 -5.23
C LYS A 116 -7.25 -19.86 -5.37
N SER A 117 -6.98 -19.42 -6.60
CA SER A 117 -5.89 -18.50 -6.91
C SER A 117 -6.22 -17.07 -6.48
N ASP A 118 -5.20 -16.24 -6.27
CA ASP A 118 -5.39 -14.85 -5.81
C ASP A 118 -6.23 -14.03 -6.81
N ALA A 119 -6.12 -14.34 -8.11
CA ALA A 119 -6.91 -13.71 -9.16
C ALA A 119 -8.40 -14.12 -9.12
N GLU A 120 -8.70 -15.38 -8.79
CA GLU A 120 -10.07 -15.84 -8.63
C GLU A 120 -10.72 -15.25 -7.38
N ILE A 121 -9.98 -15.18 -6.27
CA ILE A 121 -10.44 -14.54 -5.03
C ILE A 121 -10.71 -13.04 -5.30
N ALA A 122 -9.78 -12.36 -5.96
CA ALA A 122 -9.94 -10.96 -6.34
C ALA A 122 -11.21 -10.72 -7.19
N ARG A 123 -11.43 -11.55 -8.21
CA ARG A 123 -12.66 -11.48 -9.02
C ARG A 123 -13.93 -11.76 -8.21
N GLN A 124 -13.91 -12.80 -7.38
CA GLN A 124 -15.07 -13.19 -6.59
C GLN A 124 -15.45 -12.15 -5.53
N MET A 125 -14.45 -11.47 -4.96
CA MET A 125 -14.65 -10.44 -3.95
C MET A 125 -14.79 -9.03 -4.56
N ASN A 126 -14.74 -8.91 -5.88
CA ASN A 126 -14.72 -7.63 -6.60
C ASN A 126 -13.63 -6.66 -6.09
N ARG A 127 -12.43 -7.19 -5.91
CA ARG A 127 -11.26 -6.49 -5.34
C ARG A 127 -10.02 -6.62 -6.25
N GLY A 128 -8.99 -5.83 -5.96
CA GLY A 128 -7.72 -5.90 -6.67
C GLY A 128 -6.85 -7.08 -6.23
N VAL A 129 -6.06 -7.66 -7.15
CA VAL A 129 -5.14 -8.77 -6.82
C VAL A 129 -4.10 -8.34 -5.76
N GLY A 130 -3.58 -7.11 -5.86
CA GLY A 130 -2.65 -6.57 -4.86
C GLY A 130 -3.29 -6.42 -3.47
N GLU A 131 -4.59 -6.16 -3.40
CA GLU A 131 -5.33 -6.08 -2.14
C GLU A 131 -5.43 -7.46 -1.47
N ILE A 132 -5.72 -8.51 -2.25
CA ILE A 132 -5.72 -9.90 -1.76
C ILE A 132 -4.33 -10.31 -1.26
N GLN A 133 -3.27 -9.94 -1.97
CA GLN A 133 -1.89 -10.21 -1.55
C GLN A 133 -1.54 -9.49 -0.25
N PHE A 134 -1.93 -8.22 -0.12
CA PHE A 134 -1.74 -7.44 1.10
C PHE A 134 -2.45 -8.09 2.30
N ILE A 135 -3.71 -8.51 2.13
CA ILE A 135 -4.47 -9.20 3.18
C ILE A 135 -3.75 -10.49 3.62
N LEU A 136 -3.31 -11.31 2.68
CA LEU A 136 -2.57 -12.55 3.00
C LEU A 136 -1.23 -12.27 3.71
N GLN A 137 -0.49 -11.26 3.26
CA GLN A 137 0.79 -10.88 3.85
C GLN A 137 0.64 -10.32 5.27
N SER A 138 -0.43 -9.58 5.53
CA SER A 138 -0.75 -9.06 6.87
C SER A 138 -0.95 -10.19 7.88
N ALA A 139 -1.52 -11.33 7.45
CA ALA A 139 -1.74 -12.51 8.27
C ALA A 139 -0.40 -13.14 8.70
N ALA A 140 0.53 -13.27 7.76
CA ALA A 140 1.87 -13.80 8.02
C ALA A 140 2.66 -12.89 8.97
N TYR A 141 2.49 -11.57 8.86
CA TYR A 141 3.12 -10.61 9.76
C TYR A 141 2.59 -10.70 11.20
N GLN A 142 1.27 -10.85 11.39
CA GLN A 142 0.69 -10.98 12.73
C GLN A 142 1.10 -12.26 13.46
N GLN A 143 1.33 -13.37 12.73
CA GLN A 143 1.80 -14.62 13.34
C GLN A 143 3.23 -14.52 13.88
N ARG A 144 4.12 -13.80 13.19
CA ARG A 144 5.52 -13.62 13.63
C ARG A 144 5.67 -12.75 14.88
N LYS A 145 4.70 -11.87 15.15
CA LYS A 145 4.75 -10.99 16.33
C LYS A 145 4.24 -11.66 17.62
N ARG A 146 3.67 -12.87 17.51
CA ARG A 146 3.13 -13.67 18.63
C ARG A 146 4.03 -14.82 19.08
N THR A 147 5.11 -15.10 18.35
CA THR A 147 6.20 -16.02 18.71
C THR A 147 7.39 -15.24 19.23
#